data_AF-A0A317IYD2-F1
#
_entry.id   AF-A0A317IYD2-F1
#
_cell.length_a   1.000
_cell.length_b   1.000
_cell.length_c   1.000
_cell.angle_alpha   90.00
_cell.angle_beta   90.00
_cell.angle_gamma   90.00
#
_symmetry.space_group_name_H-M   'P 1'
#
loop_
_entity.id
_entity.type
_entity.pdbx_description
1 polymer ?
#
loop_
_entity_poly.entity_id
_entity_poly.type
_entity_poly.pdbx_seq_one_letter_code
_entity_poly.pdbx_strand_id
1 'polypeptide(L)'
;MKSMKFLKSSILFGLLCLSCSKPPGFLIMPDSSMETTITKGTRLSIEPKAQISRNDLIAFYLPAASEITCRRVVGIPGDKIEINKGVIFINNHRFDRPASGKTLYSAYCKDSTRLNLLSAYEHKIYNDHYWMVYVTKDQLQQILNQHLTDSIHELGFDSTYAYREIIRTNTSKGFNHYYFGPIFLPKIGDTLTADNQALINHYMPIASDAYVVSENYFFCIGDKFSDAMDSRVFGLVPKSKILGIVKEYQKPNPANSNLLFKTLRFLSPFWIYCTMPVYRTFSVLQVILVSILKIAFLSVAAYALYHYPENPVVSIIVAAFGILAFLVTGSDEIIVYKDAVEYRSGSILKRFREKRVFKISDIRSVTADGLYDTGFELAKGSNPAFTSFNKVEITLKNGEVYKFQTPIYISKLKKAIAEIGKLIQD
;
A
#
# COMPACT_ATOMS: atom_id res chain seq x y z
N MET A 1 46.00 -3.84 -5.44
CA MET A 1 44.91 -4.77 -5.03
C MET A 1 43.93 -4.25 -3.96
N LYS A 2 43.93 -2.97 -3.54
CA LYS A 2 42.95 -2.41 -2.56
C LYS A 2 41.76 -1.65 -3.18
N SER A 3 41.82 -1.26 -4.46
CA SER A 3 40.78 -0.46 -5.14
C SER A 3 39.50 -1.26 -5.50
N MET A 4 39.61 -2.56 -5.81
CA MET A 4 38.46 -3.40 -6.21
C MET A 4 37.49 -3.79 -5.08
N LYS A 5 37.88 -3.64 -3.80
CA LYS A 5 37.00 -3.97 -2.66
C LYS A 5 36.01 -2.84 -2.34
N PHE A 6 36.40 -1.58 -2.57
CA PHE A 6 35.51 -0.42 -2.39
C PHE A 6 34.41 -0.38 -3.45
N LEU A 7 34.75 -0.68 -4.71
CA LEU A 7 33.78 -0.65 -5.81
C LEU A 7 32.66 -1.71 -5.64
N LYS A 8 32.99 -2.91 -5.13
CA LYS A 8 31.99 -3.94 -4.80
C LYS A 8 31.08 -3.55 -3.63
N SER A 9 31.60 -2.83 -2.64
CA SER A 9 30.80 -2.36 -1.49
C SER A 9 29.89 -1.18 -1.86
N SER A 10 30.33 -0.29 -2.75
CA SER A 10 29.54 0.84 -3.23
C SER A 10 28.43 0.41 -4.19
N ILE A 11 28.65 -0.61 -5.03
CA ILE A 11 27.62 -1.20 -5.88
C ILE A 11 26.57 -1.94 -5.03
N LEU A 12 26.99 -2.63 -3.97
CA LEU A 12 26.07 -3.32 -3.04
C LEU A 12 25.23 -2.34 -2.20
N PHE A 13 25.81 -1.21 -1.80
CA PHE A 13 25.09 -0.14 -1.07
C PHE A 13 24.14 0.64 -1.99
N GLY A 14 24.55 0.88 -3.25
CA GLY A 14 23.67 1.43 -4.29
C GLY A 14 22.48 0.52 -4.62
N LEU A 15 22.70 -0.80 -4.67
CA LEU A 15 21.62 -1.81 -4.84
C LEU A 15 20.71 -1.93 -3.60
N LEU A 16 21.23 -1.76 -2.38
CA LEU A 16 20.41 -1.73 -1.15
C LEU A 16 19.57 -0.46 -1.02
N CYS A 17 20.06 0.70 -1.48
CA CYS A 17 19.26 1.93 -1.52
C CYS A 17 18.17 1.87 -2.60
N LEU A 18 18.38 1.10 -3.68
CA LEU A 18 17.35 0.79 -4.68
C LEU A 18 16.32 -0.26 -4.21
N SER A 19 16.60 -1.00 -3.13
CA SER A 19 15.66 -1.95 -2.52
C SER A 19 14.86 -1.36 -1.36
N CYS A 20 14.84 -0.05 -1.18
CA CYS A 20 13.80 0.61 -0.41
C CYS A 20 12.49 0.58 -1.22
N SER A 21 11.99 -0.63 -1.50
CA SER A 21 10.64 -0.83 -1.98
C SER A 21 9.76 -0.11 -0.97
N LYS A 22 9.09 0.97 -1.39
CA LYS A 22 8.02 1.61 -0.62
C LYS A 22 7.20 0.49 0.03
N PRO A 23 6.86 0.58 1.33
CA PRO A 23 6.03 -0.44 1.95
C PRO A 23 4.84 -0.70 1.02
N PRO A 24 4.45 -1.97 0.79
CA PRO A 24 3.35 -2.26 -0.12
C PRO A 24 2.18 -1.40 0.29
N GLY A 25 1.68 -0.60 -0.66
CA GLY A 25 0.50 0.23 -0.40
C GLY A 25 -0.61 -0.70 0.07
N PHE A 26 -1.45 -0.27 1.01
CA PHE A 26 -2.62 -1.05 1.39
C PHE A 26 -3.87 -0.43 0.78
N LEU A 27 -4.77 -1.27 0.31
CA LEU A 27 -6.13 -0.89 -0.06
C LEU A 27 -7.09 -1.55 0.92
N ILE A 28 -8.04 -0.78 1.46
CA ILE A 28 -9.22 -1.32 2.10
C ILE A 28 -10.30 -1.36 1.03
N MET A 29 -10.85 -2.53 0.72
CA MET A 29 -11.82 -2.70 -0.35
C MET A 29 -13.03 -1.77 -0.12
N PRO A 30 -13.27 -0.76 -0.99
CA PRO A 30 -14.23 0.31 -0.68
C PRO A 30 -15.68 -0.07 -0.96
N ASP A 31 -15.91 -1.00 -1.89
CA ASP A 31 -17.22 -1.36 -2.42
C ASP A 31 -17.42 -2.88 -2.54
N SER A 32 -18.62 -3.32 -2.92
CA SER A 32 -19.01 -4.74 -3.04
C SER A 32 -18.95 -5.27 -4.49
N SER A 33 -18.31 -4.56 -5.42
CA SER A 33 -18.21 -5.00 -6.82
C SER A 33 -17.36 -6.25 -6.99
N MET A 34 -16.58 -6.60 -5.96
CA MET A 34 -15.75 -7.80 -5.90
C MET A 34 -16.26 -8.83 -4.90
N GLU A 35 -17.45 -8.66 -4.30
CA GLU A 35 -17.93 -9.39 -3.10
C GLU A 35 -17.85 -10.92 -3.20
N THR A 36 -17.85 -11.47 -4.41
CA THR A 36 -17.70 -12.91 -4.68
C THR A 36 -16.27 -13.44 -4.47
N THR A 37 -15.27 -12.57 -4.52
CA THR A 37 -13.84 -12.91 -4.34
C THR A 37 -13.18 -12.10 -3.23
N ILE A 38 -13.56 -10.82 -3.08
CA ILE A 38 -13.05 -9.89 -2.08
C ILE A 38 -14.24 -9.14 -1.47
N THR A 39 -14.48 -9.38 -0.19
CA THR A 39 -15.51 -8.68 0.60
C THR A 39 -15.14 -7.22 0.82
N LYS A 40 -16.13 -6.32 0.79
CA LYS A 40 -15.95 -4.92 1.23
C LYS A 40 -15.29 -4.86 2.62
N GLY A 41 -14.36 -3.92 2.80
CA GLY A 41 -13.60 -3.76 4.05
C GLY A 41 -12.38 -4.67 4.18
N THR A 42 -12.19 -5.65 3.29
CA THR A 42 -11.00 -6.49 3.28
C THR A 42 -9.75 -5.64 3.06
N ARG A 43 -8.71 -5.86 3.88
CA ARG A 43 -7.40 -5.25 3.70
C ARG A 43 -6.61 -6.03 2.66
N LEU A 44 -6.11 -5.34 1.65
CA LEU A 44 -5.36 -5.90 0.53
C LEU A 44 -3.97 -5.28 0.49
N SER A 45 -2.95 -6.07 0.18
CA SER A 45 -1.61 -5.58 -0.11
C SER A 45 -1.48 -5.27 -1.59
N ILE A 46 -0.98 -4.08 -1.93
CA ILE A 46 -0.66 -3.64 -3.29
C ILE A 46 0.82 -3.89 -3.54
N GLU A 47 1.10 -4.72 -4.54
CA GLU A 47 2.44 -5.04 -4.98
C GLU A 47 2.69 -4.44 -6.38
N PRO A 48 3.74 -3.61 -6.56
CA PRO A 48 4.09 -3.09 -7.86
C PRO A 48 4.36 -4.23 -8.86
N LYS A 49 3.74 -4.17 -10.04
CA LYS A 49 3.96 -5.13 -11.13
C LYS A 49 4.24 -4.39 -12.43
N ALA A 50 5.38 -4.70 -13.04
CA ALA A 50 5.81 -4.08 -14.29
C ALA A 50 4.80 -4.36 -15.42
N GLN A 51 4.54 -5.65 -15.67
CA GLN A 51 3.63 -6.11 -16.70
C GLN A 51 2.33 -6.65 -16.10
N ILE A 52 1.20 -6.05 -16.48
CA ILE A 52 -0.12 -6.50 -16.07
C ILE A 52 -0.59 -7.57 -17.05
N SER A 53 -1.17 -8.63 -16.52
CA SER A 53 -1.67 -9.80 -17.25
C SER A 53 -3.16 -9.98 -17.02
N ARG A 54 -3.83 -10.73 -17.91
CA ARG A 54 -5.21 -11.14 -17.68
C ARG A 54 -5.33 -11.89 -16.35
N ASN A 55 -6.49 -11.79 -15.71
CA ASN A 55 -6.81 -12.28 -14.38
C ASN A 55 -6.09 -11.60 -13.20
N ASP A 56 -5.13 -10.71 -13.42
CA ASP A 56 -4.58 -9.90 -12.34
C ASP A 56 -5.71 -9.08 -11.69
N LEU A 57 -5.71 -9.02 -10.36
CA LEU A 57 -6.48 -8.04 -9.61
C LEU A 57 -5.61 -6.81 -9.44
N ILE A 58 -6.05 -5.66 -9.93
CA ILE A 58 -5.24 -4.44 -9.91
C ILE A 58 -5.85 -3.38 -9.00
N ALA A 59 -5.01 -2.66 -8.25
CA ALA A 59 -5.41 -1.44 -7.57
C ALA A 59 -5.10 -0.22 -8.45
N PHE A 60 -6.08 0.67 -8.61
CA PHE A 60 -5.97 1.83 -9.49
C PHE A 60 -6.88 2.97 -9.03
N TYR A 61 -6.57 4.18 -9.50
CA TYR A 61 -7.42 5.35 -9.27
C TYR A 61 -8.64 5.35 -10.20
N LEU A 62 -9.82 5.70 -9.68
CA LEU A 62 -11.01 5.94 -10.51
C LEU A 62 -10.89 7.26 -11.31
N PRO A 63 -11.63 7.42 -12.42
CA PRO A 63 -11.62 8.68 -13.15
C PRO A 63 -12.21 9.83 -12.32
N ALA A 64 -11.62 11.02 -12.44
CA ALA A 64 -12.02 12.26 -11.72
C ALA A 64 -12.11 12.17 -10.18
N ALA A 65 -11.67 11.06 -9.57
CA ALA A 65 -11.69 10.84 -8.13
C ALA A 65 -10.29 10.44 -7.62
N SER A 66 -9.95 10.88 -6.40
CA SER A 66 -8.74 10.43 -5.70
C SER A 66 -8.89 9.04 -5.06
N GLU A 67 -10.01 8.37 -5.32
CA GLU A 67 -10.36 7.07 -4.75
C GLU A 67 -9.61 5.94 -5.46
N ILE A 68 -9.06 5.03 -4.66
CA ILE A 68 -8.41 3.81 -5.13
C ILE A 68 -9.43 2.68 -5.00
N THR A 69 -9.61 1.91 -6.07
CA THR A 69 -10.43 0.69 -6.06
C THR A 69 -9.65 -0.50 -6.63
N CYS A 70 -10.30 -1.66 -6.65
CA CYS A 70 -9.75 -2.89 -7.22
C CYS A 70 -10.73 -3.55 -8.18
N ARG A 71 -10.25 -3.99 -9.35
CA ARG A 71 -10.99 -4.80 -10.32
C ARG A 71 -10.09 -5.85 -10.94
N ARG A 72 -10.69 -6.85 -11.58
CA ARG A 72 -9.97 -7.89 -12.31
C ARG A 72 -9.72 -7.46 -13.74
N VAL A 73 -8.48 -7.61 -14.21
CA VAL A 73 -8.10 -7.39 -15.60
C VAL A 73 -8.63 -8.52 -16.46
N VAL A 74 -9.51 -8.18 -17.39
CA VAL A 74 -10.07 -9.11 -18.38
C VAL A 74 -9.34 -8.91 -19.70
N GLY A 75 -9.23 -7.67 -20.17
CA GLY A 75 -8.58 -7.34 -21.45
C GLY A 75 -7.27 -6.60 -21.29
N ILE A 76 -6.30 -6.94 -22.14
CA ILE A 76 -5.00 -6.27 -22.26
C ILE A 76 -4.85 -5.61 -23.65
N PRO A 77 -3.88 -4.69 -23.86
CA PRO A 77 -3.70 -4.03 -25.15
C PRO A 77 -3.68 -4.99 -26.35
N GLY A 78 -4.45 -4.68 -27.37
CA GLY A 78 -4.64 -5.51 -28.57
C GLY A 78 -5.76 -6.53 -28.50
N ASP A 79 -6.38 -6.75 -27.33
CA ASP A 79 -7.50 -7.68 -27.22
C ASP A 79 -8.78 -7.11 -27.84
N LYS A 80 -9.55 -7.98 -28.49
CA LYS A 80 -10.96 -7.74 -28.79
C LYS A 80 -11.82 -8.22 -27.63
N ILE A 81 -12.56 -7.31 -27.01
CA ILE A 81 -13.48 -7.60 -25.90
C ILE A 81 -14.91 -7.47 -26.38
N GLU A 82 -15.71 -8.51 -26.16
CA GLU A 82 -17.16 -8.51 -26.39
C GLU A 82 -17.84 -9.09 -25.16
N ILE A 83 -18.91 -8.47 -24.72
CA ILE A 83 -19.84 -9.04 -23.75
C ILE A 83 -21.15 -9.24 -24.48
N ASN A 84 -21.61 -10.47 -24.53
CA ASN A 84 -22.87 -10.82 -25.16
C ASN A 84 -23.64 -11.70 -24.20
N LYS A 85 -24.85 -11.27 -23.82
CA LYS A 85 -25.70 -12.00 -22.87
C LYS A 85 -24.98 -12.31 -21.55
N GLY A 86 -24.19 -11.35 -21.05
CA GLY A 86 -23.41 -11.49 -19.82
C GLY A 86 -22.19 -12.41 -19.91
N VAL A 87 -21.99 -13.07 -21.04
CA VAL A 87 -20.81 -13.90 -21.31
C VAL A 87 -19.73 -13.01 -21.92
N ILE A 88 -18.53 -13.07 -21.34
CA ILE A 88 -17.38 -12.29 -21.78
C ILE A 88 -16.61 -13.12 -22.82
N PHE A 89 -16.23 -12.48 -23.93
CA PHE A 89 -15.40 -13.05 -24.98
C PHE A 89 -14.16 -12.18 -25.17
N ILE A 90 -13.00 -12.84 -25.25
CA ILE A 90 -11.70 -12.23 -25.57
C ILE A 90 -11.21 -12.87 -26.87
N ASN A 91 -11.03 -12.06 -27.91
CA ASN A 91 -10.60 -12.53 -29.23
C ASN A 91 -11.50 -13.68 -29.76
N ASN A 92 -12.82 -13.56 -29.59
CA ASN A 92 -13.85 -14.58 -29.91
C ASN A 92 -13.85 -15.84 -29.03
N HIS A 93 -12.96 -15.95 -28.06
CA HIS A 93 -12.95 -17.08 -27.12
C HIS A 93 -13.65 -16.69 -25.83
N ARG A 94 -14.54 -17.56 -25.34
CA ARG A 94 -15.19 -17.38 -24.05
C ARG A 94 -14.14 -17.20 -22.95
N PHE A 95 -14.31 -16.16 -22.13
CA PHE A 95 -13.51 -15.93 -20.95
C PHE A 95 -14.26 -16.43 -19.72
N ASP A 96 -13.66 -17.40 -19.05
CA ASP A 96 -14.19 -17.96 -17.82
C ASP A 96 -13.82 -17.08 -16.62
N ARG A 97 -14.84 -16.64 -15.89
CA ARG A 97 -14.67 -15.95 -14.61
C ARG A 97 -14.06 -16.89 -13.55
N PRO A 98 -13.43 -16.35 -12.49
CA PRO A 98 -12.92 -17.14 -11.38
C PRO A 98 -13.99 -18.06 -10.80
N ALA A 99 -13.59 -19.23 -10.28
CA ALA A 99 -14.53 -20.20 -9.69
C ALA A 99 -15.35 -19.61 -8.54
N SER A 100 -14.80 -18.65 -7.79
CA SER A 100 -15.48 -17.90 -6.73
C SER A 100 -16.57 -16.95 -7.24
N GLY A 101 -16.52 -16.56 -8.52
CA GLY A 101 -17.50 -15.68 -9.15
C GLY A 101 -18.87 -16.35 -9.31
N LYS A 102 -19.92 -15.69 -8.82
CA LYS A 102 -21.30 -16.14 -9.06
C LYS A 102 -21.75 -15.81 -10.48
N THR A 103 -22.38 -16.79 -11.11
CA THR A 103 -23.02 -16.68 -12.42
C THR A 103 -24.52 -16.85 -12.25
N LEU A 104 -25.29 -16.11 -13.06
CA LEU A 104 -26.74 -16.21 -13.04
C LEU A 104 -27.20 -17.37 -13.92
N TYR A 105 -28.09 -18.19 -13.37
CA TYR A 105 -28.74 -19.27 -14.09
C TYR A 105 -30.26 -19.17 -13.96
N SER A 106 -30.98 -19.62 -14.99
CA SER A 106 -32.39 -19.98 -14.91
C SER A 106 -32.47 -21.44 -14.49
N ALA A 107 -33.02 -21.68 -13.31
CA ALA A 107 -33.38 -23.00 -12.82
C ALA A 107 -34.87 -23.24 -13.10
N TYR A 108 -35.17 -24.37 -13.71
CA TYR A 108 -36.51 -24.86 -13.96
C TYR A 108 -36.76 -26.16 -13.20
N CYS A 109 -37.96 -26.30 -12.65
CA CYS A 109 -38.44 -27.56 -12.10
C CYS A 109 -39.93 -27.73 -12.35
N LYS A 110 -40.32 -28.90 -12.84
CA LYS A 110 -41.72 -29.30 -13.00
C LYS A 110 -42.43 -29.40 -11.65
N ASP A 111 -41.72 -29.87 -10.63
CA ASP A 111 -42.16 -29.82 -9.23
C ASP A 111 -41.63 -28.53 -8.59
N SER A 112 -42.50 -27.52 -8.49
CA SER A 112 -42.16 -26.20 -7.94
C SER A 112 -41.65 -26.26 -6.51
N THR A 113 -42.07 -27.24 -5.71
CA THR A 113 -41.66 -27.35 -4.30
C THR A 113 -40.17 -27.65 -4.15
N ARG A 114 -39.56 -28.31 -5.14
CA ARG A 114 -38.12 -28.61 -5.13
C ARG A 114 -37.26 -27.36 -5.26
N LEU A 115 -37.75 -26.33 -5.95
CA LEU A 115 -37.04 -25.06 -6.07
C LEU A 115 -36.92 -24.33 -4.74
N ASN A 116 -37.78 -24.63 -3.75
CA ASN A 116 -37.61 -24.08 -2.40
C ASN A 116 -36.25 -24.44 -1.77
N LEU A 117 -35.63 -25.55 -2.18
CA LEU A 117 -34.28 -25.93 -1.74
C LEU A 117 -33.20 -24.96 -2.26
N LEU A 118 -33.48 -24.25 -3.38
CA LEU A 118 -32.59 -23.23 -3.91
C LEU A 118 -32.65 -21.91 -3.11
N SER A 119 -33.55 -21.79 -2.13
CA SER A 119 -33.62 -20.61 -1.26
C SER A 119 -32.35 -20.39 -0.43
N ALA A 120 -31.52 -21.43 -0.29
CA ALA A 120 -30.19 -21.38 0.30
C ALA A 120 -29.18 -20.55 -0.53
N TYR A 121 -29.48 -20.27 -1.80
CA TYR A 121 -28.67 -19.47 -2.70
C TYR A 121 -29.29 -18.09 -2.91
N GLU A 122 -28.48 -17.14 -3.39
CA GLU A 122 -28.98 -15.84 -3.82
C GLU A 122 -29.87 -16.03 -5.06
N HIS A 123 -31.12 -15.61 -5.00
CA HIS A 123 -32.11 -15.93 -6.03
C HIS A 123 -33.15 -14.83 -6.24
N LYS A 124 -33.85 -14.91 -7.37
CA LYS A 124 -35.07 -14.18 -7.68
C LYS A 124 -36.10 -15.15 -8.22
N ILE A 125 -37.29 -15.14 -7.64
CA ILE A 125 -38.39 -15.99 -8.09
C ILE A 125 -39.06 -15.29 -9.27
N TYR A 126 -39.10 -15.94 -10.44
CA TYR A 126 -39.84 -15.44 -11.59
C TYR A 126 -41.28 -15.95 -11.56
N ASN A 127 -41.45 -17.25 -11.31
CA ASN A 127 -42.72 -17.89 -10.96
C ASN A 127 -42.42 -19.20 -10.21
N ASP A 128 -43.47 -19.95 -9.86
CA ASP A 128 -43.37 -21.19 -9.08
C ASP A 128 -42.45 -22.25 -9.71
N HIS A 129 -42.27 -22.25 -11.03
CA HIS A 129 -41.47 -23.24 -11.76
C HIS A 129 -40.13 -22.72 -12.27
N TYR A 130 -39.89 -21.41 -12.17
CA TYR A 130 -38.69 -20.76 -12.71
C TYR A 130 -38.06 -19.81 -11.70
N TRP A 131 -36.87 -20.17 -11.25
CA TRP A 131 -36.06 -19.36 -10.33
C TRP A 131 -34.79 -18.89 -11.05
N MET A 132 -34.43 -17.63 -10.87
CA MET A 132 -33.12 -17.13 -11.23
C MET A 132 -32.19 -17.28 -10.04
N VAL A 133 -31.06 -17.96 -10.18
CA VAL A 133 -30.11 -18.22 -9.10
C VAL A 133 -28.71 -17.71 -9.43
N TYR A 134 -28.06 -17.07 -8.47
CA TYR A 134 -26.68 -16.58 -8.57
C TYR A 134 -25.77 -17.53 -7.82
N VAL A 135 -25.04 -18.38 -8.55
CA VAL A 135 -24.26 -19.48 -7.98
C VAL A 135 -22.85 -19.58 -8.56
N THR A 136 -21.90 -20.05 -7.75
CA THR A 136 -20.53 -20.38 -8.19
C THR A 136 -20.52 -21.66 -9.03
N LYS A 137 -19.39 -21.97 -9.69
CA LYS A 137 -19.24 -23.23 -10.43
C LYS A 137 -19.44 -24.44 -9.52
N ASP A 138 -18.93 -24.41 -8.29
CA ASP A 138 -19.07 -25.51 -7.33
C ASP A 138 -20.51 -25.66 -6.83
N GLN A 139 -21.18 -24.54 -6.54
CA GLN A 139 -22.60 -24.54 -6.16
C GLN A 139 -23.48 -25.05 -7.29
N LEU A 140 -23.18 -24.70 -8.55
CA LEU A 140 -23.87 -25.28 -9.70
C LEU A 140 -23.69 -26.81 -9.74
N GLN A 141 -22.48 -27.32 -9.52
CA GLN A 141 -22.25 -28.77 -9.46
C GLN A 141 -23.03 -29.42 -8.31
N GLN A 142 -23.14 -28.77 -7.15
CA GLN A 142 -23.97 -29.26 -6.05
C GLN A 142 -25.45 -29.34 -6.43
N ILE A 143 -26.00 -28.29 -7.07
CA ILE A 143 -27.38 -28.25 -7.56
C ILE A 143 -27.64 -29.40 -8.55
N LEU A 144 -26.71 -29.61 -9.49
CA LEU A 144 -26.80 -30.67 -10.50
C LEU A 144 -26.72 -32.06 -9.86
N ASN A 145 -25.77 -32.29 -8.96
CA ASN A 145 -25.56 -33.58 -8.30
C ASN A 145 -26.71 -33.97 -7.36
N GLN A 146 -27.36 -32.99 -6.74
CA GLN A 146 -28.52 -33.21 -5.87
C GLN A 146 -29.84 -33.23 -6.65
N HIS A 147 -29.80 -33.06 -7.98
CA HIS A 147 -30.99 -33.02 -8.85
C HIS A 147 -32.07 -32.03 -8.36
N LEU A 148 -31.64 -30.87 -7.84
CA LEU A 148 -32.55 -29.85 -7.30
C LEU A 148 -33.39 -29.15 -8.38
N THR A 149 -33.01 -29.31 -9.65
CA THR A 149 -33.66 -28.73 -10.83
C THR A 149 -33.79 -29.77 -11.92
N ASP A 150 -34.85 -29.69 -12.73
CA ASP A 150 -34.98 -30.53 -13.93
C ASP A 150 -34.12 -29.98 -15.08
N SER A 151 -33.98 -28.65 -15.18
CA SER A 151 -32.99 -28.02 -16.04
C SER A 151 -32.43 -26.73 -15.43
N ILE A 152 -31.17 -26.42 -15.74
CA ILE A 152 -30.53 -25.18 -15.33
C ILE A 152 -29.67 -24.65 -16.47
N HIS A 153 -29.89 -23.39 -16.87
CA HIS A 153 -29.23 -22.76 -18.01
C HIS A 153 -28.64 -21.43 -17.62
N GLU A 154 -27.40 -21.15 -18.04
CA GLU A 154 -26.79 -19.84 -17.82
C GLU A 154 -27.65 -18.77 -18.51
N LEU A 155 -28.17 -17.85 -17.72
CA LEU A 155 -28.98 -16.76 -18.26
C LEU A 155 -28.06 -15.63 -18.69
N GLY A 156 -28.15 -15.30 -19.96
CA GLY A 156 -27.98 -13.92 -20.35
C GLY A 156 -29.22 -13.15 -19.99
N PHE A 157 -29.09 -12.15 -19.13
CA PHE A 157 -30.18 -11.19 -18.94
C PHE A 157 -30.45 -10.51 -20.29
N ASP A 158 -31.60 -10.84 -20.89
CA ASP A 158 -32.19 -9.99 -21.92
C ASP A 158 -32.94 -8.86 -21.22
N SER A 159 -32.15 -7.96 -20.65
CA SER A 159 -32.66 -6.78 -19.96
C SER A 159 -32.83 -5.68 -21.00
N THR A 160 -34.06 -5.45 -21.46
CA THR A 160 -34.40 -4.24 -22.24
C THR A 160 -34.18 -2.95 -21.42
N TYR A 161 -33.91 -3.05 -20.11
CA TYR A 161 -33.50 -1.92 -19.28
C TYR A 161 -32.10 -1.46 -19.66
N ALA A 162 -32.04 -0.31 -20.34
CA ALA A 162 -30.83 0.43 -20.55
C ALA A 162 -30.32 0.99 -19.21
N TYR A 163 -29.10 0.59 -18.81
CA TYR A 163 -28.37 1.23 -17.73
C TYR A 163 -27.75 2.51 -18.27
N ARG A 164 -28.24 3.67 -17.81
CA ARG A 164 -27.85 4.98 -18.35
C ARG A 164 -26.35 5.28 -18.22
N GLU A 165 -25.68 4.62 -17.30
CA GLU A 165 -24.28 4.88 -16.95
C GLU A 165 -23.27 4.08 -17.80
N ILE A 166 -23.72 3.15 -18.65
CA ILE A 166 -22.81 2.39 -19.51
C ILE A 166 -22.35 3.26 -20.67
N ILE A 167 -21.04 3.27 -20.88
CA ILE A 167 -20.40 4.05 -21.92
C ILE A 167 -20.88 3.56 -23.27
N ARG A 168 -21.42 4.49 -24.06
CA ARG A 168 -21.92 4.22 -25.39
C ARG A 168 -20.74 4.14 -26.36
N THR A 169 -20.67 3.02 -27.07
CA THR A 169 -19.77 2.82 -28.20
C THR A 169 -20.63 2.49 -29.42
N ASN A 170 -20.12 2.76 -30.62
CA ASN A 170 -20.82 2.49 -31.86
C ASN A 170 -21.02 0.99 -32.11
N THR A 171 -20.19 0.16 -31.48
CA THR A 171 -20.21 -1.30 -31.61
C THR A 171 -21.12 -2.00 -30.61
N SER A 172 -21.47 -1.37 -29.48
CA SER A 172 -22.35 -1.96 -28.46
C SER A 172 -23.77 -2.23 -28.98
N LYS A 173 -24.18 -3.51 -28.97
CA LYS A 173 -25.54 -3.96 -29.37
C LYS A 173 -26.64 -3.64 -28.36
N GLY A 174 -26.29 -3.09 -27.20
CA GLY A 174 -27.20 -2.72 -26.12
C GLY A 174 -26.49 -1.87 -25.07
N PHE A 175 -27.26 -1.12 -24.29
CA PHE A 175 -26.73 -0.22 -23.25
C PHE A 175 -27.02 -0.77 -21.86
N ASN A 176 -26.64 -2.01 -21.60
CA ASN A 176 -26.86 -2.66 -20.30
C ASN A 176 -25.64 -3.51 -19.91
N HIS A 177 -25.58 -3.96 -18.65
CA HIS A 177 -24.42 -4.69 -18.13
C HIS A 177 -24.11 -5.99 -18.91
N TYR A 178 -25.05 -6.52 -19.67
CA TYR A 178 -24.98 -7.82 -20.33
C TYR A 178 -24.58 -7.74 -21.80
N TYR A 179 -24.53 -6.54 -22.39
CA TYR A 179 -24.08 -6.34 -23.77
C TYR A 179 -23.07 -5.19 -23.84
N PHE A 180 -21.89 -5.44 -24.39
CA PHE A 180 -20.84 -4.44 -24.54
C PHE A 180 -19.88 -4.80 -25.69
N GLY A 181 -19.48 -3.83 -26.49
CA GLY A 181 -18.60 -4.07 -27.63
C GLY A 181 -19.29 -4.84 -28.77
N PRO A 182 -18.53 -5.43 -29.70
CA PRO A 182 -17.10 -5.72 -29.61
C PRO A 182 -16.19 -4.49 -29.72
N ILE A 183 -15.17 -4.38 -28.88
CA ILE A 183 -14.18 -3.32 -28.94
C ILE A 183 -12.75 -3.87 -28.96
N PHE A 184 -11.87 -3.28 -29.76
CA PHE A 184 -10.43 -3.56 -29.74
C PHE A 184 -9.73 -2.62 -28.77
N LEU A 185 -8.95 -3.16 -27.84
CA LEU A 185 -8.14 -2.36 -26.93
C LEU A 185 -6.91 -1.83 -27.67
N PRO A 186 -6.62 -0.52 -27.58
CA PRO A 186 -5.53 0.08 -28.35
C PRO A 186 -4.16 -0.37 -27.84
N LYS A 187 -3.20 -0.48 -28.76
CA LYS A 187 -1.77 -0.68 -28.47
C LYS A 187 -1.03 0.66 -28.55
N ILE A 188 0.12 0.74 -27.89
CA ILE A 188 1.02 1.87 -28.04
C ILE A 188 1.37 2.05 -29.52
N GLY A 189 1.20 3.27 -30.03
CA GLY A 189 1.39 3.62 -31.44
C GLY A 189 0.14 3.58 -32.29
N ASP A 190 -0.97 2.99 -31.82
CA ASP A 190 -2.23 3.01 -32.55
C ASP A 190 -2.85 4.40 -32.56
N THR A 191 -3.61 4.72 -33.62
CA THR A 191 -4.54 5.86 -33.63
C THR A 191 -5.85 5.43 -32.96
N LEU A 192 -6.38 6.25 -32.05
CA LEU A 192 -7.62 5.93 -31.36
C LEU A 192 -8.82 5.90 -32.32
N THR A 193 -9.66 4.89 -32.18
CA THR A 193 -11.00 4.90 -32.76
C THR A 193 -11.95 5.73 -31.90
N ALA A 194 -13.10 6.13 -32.44
CA ALA A 194 -14.15 6.83 -31.68
C ALA A 194 -14.60 6.03 -30.44
N ASP A 195 -14.68 4.70 -30.56
CA ASP A 195 -15.05 3.82 -29.44
C ASP A 195 -13.96 3.80 -28.35
N ASN A 196 -12.67 3.81 -28.75
CA ASN A 196 -11.58 3.91 -27.77
C ASN A 196 -11.58 5.27 -27.07
N GLN A 197 -11.82 6.34 -27.83
CA GLN A 197 -11.87 7.70 -27.29
C GLN A 197 -13.02 7.83 -26.28
N ALA A 198 -14.20 7.27 -26.57
CA ALA A 198 -15.33 7.24 -25.64
C ALA A 198 -14.97 6.58 -24.30
N LEU A 199 -14.19 5.49 -24.31
CA LEU A 199 -13.76 4.82 -23.06
C LEU A 199 -12.59 5.50 -22.36
N ILE A 200 -11.68 6.18 -23.07
CA ILE A 200 -10.49 6.79 -22.47
C ILE A 200 -10.80 8.19 -21.91
N ASN A 201 -11.74 8.90 -22.51
CA ASN A 201 -12.09 10.29 -22.15
C ASN A 201 -12.51 10.46 -20.69
N HIS A 202 -13.00 9.40 -20.05
CA HIS A 202 -13.31 9.41 -18.61
C HIS A 202 -12.06 9.69 -17.76
N TYR A 203 -10.90 9.14 -18.13
CA TYR A 203 -9.64 9.36 -17.43
C TYR A 203 -8.89 10.60 -17.91
N MET A 204 -8.94 10.85 -19.21
CA MET A 204 -8.20 11.93 -19.84
C MET A 204 -9.00 12.42 -21.05
N PRO A 205 -9.61 13.60 -21.00
CA PRO A 205 -10.33 14.17 -22.13
C PRO A 205 -9.37 14.38 -23.31
N ILE A 206 -9.56 13.62 -24.39
CA ILE A 206 -8.75 13.75 -25.62
C ILE A 206 -9.53 14.63 -26.59
N ALA A 207 -9.00 15.82 -26.87
CA ALA A 207 -9.63 16.82 -27.72
C ALA A 207 -9.34 16.66 -29.23
N SER A 208 -8.43 15.75 -29.62
CA SER A 208 -7.99 15.60 -31.00
C SER A 208 -8.28 14.20 -31.54
N ASP A 209 -8.83 14.15 -32.74
CA ASP A 209 -9.17 12.92 -33.47
C ASP A 209 -7.92 12.14 -33.96
N ALA A 210 -6.73 12.75 -33.86
CA ALA A 210 -5.46 12.17 -34.30
C ALA A 210 -4.55 11.70 -33.14
N TYR A 211 -5.13 11.44 -31.96
CA TYR A 211 -4.34 11.01 -30.81
C TYR A 211 -3.67 9.64 -31.03
N VAL A 212 -2.36 9.62 -30.84
CA VAL A 212 -1.53 8.41 -30.87
C VAL A 212 -1.37 7.88 -29.44
N VAL A 213 -1.70 6.60 -29.27
CA VAL A 213 -1.67 5.92 -27.97
C VAL A 213 -0.25 5.87 -27.43
N SER A 214 -0.01 6.46 -26.26
CA SER A 214 1.32 6.53 -25.63
C SER A 214 1.49 5.61 -24.43
N GLU A 215 0.42 4.98 -23.95
CA GLU A 215 0.46 4.03 -22.84
C GLU A 215 -0.51 2.86 -23.02
N ASN A 216 -0.34 1.82 -22.19
CA ASN A 216 -1.19 0.64 -22.23
C ASN A 216 -2.50 0.87 -21.47
N TYR A 217 -3.60 0.41 -22.03
CA TYR A 217 -4.94 0.50 -21.46
C TYR A 217 -5.51 -0.89 -21.16
N PHE A 218 -6.23 -1.01 -20.05
CA PHE A 218 -6.75 -2.29 -19.55
C PHE A 218 -8.28 -2.23 -19.39
N PHE A 219 -8.94 -3.31 -19.81
CA PHE A 219 -10.37 -3.50 -19.58
C PHE A 219 -10.57 -4.35 -18.33
N CYS A 220 -11.21 -3.77 -17.31
CA CYS A 220 -11.34 -4.35 -15.99
C CYS A 220 -12.81 -4.57 -15.64
N ILE A 221 -13.10 -5.69 -14.97
CA ILE A 221 -14.45 -6.10 -14.57
C ILE A 221 -14.48 -6.40 -13.07
N GLY A 222 -15.62 -6.13 -12.43
CA GLY A 222 -15.87 -6.60 -11.07
C GLY A 222 -16.36 -8.04 -11.04
N ASP A 223 -15.89 -8.85 -10.08
CA ASP A 223 -16.29 -10.25 -9.98
C ASP A 223 -17.79 -10.41 -9.59
N LYS A 224 -18.41 -9.40 -8.98
CA LYS A 224 -19.88 -9.26 -8.83
C LYS A 224 -20.47 -8.53 -10.04
N PHE A 225 -20.37 -9.17 -11.20
CA PHE A 225 -20.63 -8.58 -12.53
C PHE A 225 -21.94 -7.79 -12.69
N SER A 226 -23.03 -8.22 -12.05
CA SER A 226 -24.37 -7.60 -12.19
C SER A 226 -24.45 -6.20 -11.60
N ASP A 227 -23.63 -5.91 -10.60
CA ASP A 227 -23.71 -4.67 -9.80
C ASP A 227 -22.37 -3.91 -9.80
N ALA A 228 -21.39 -4.41 -10.56
CA ALA A 228 -20.04 -3.86 -10.57
C ALA A 228 -19.96 -2.58 -11.40
N MET A 229 -19.51 -1.50 -10.77
CA MET A 229 -19.00 -0.34 -11.49
C MET A 229 -17.59 -0.67 -11.99
N ASP A 230 -17.48 -0.89 -13.30
CA ASP A 230 -16.26 -1.37 -13.95
C ASP A 230 -16.00 -0.69 -15.31
N SER A 231 -15.12 -1.23 -16.17
CA SER A 231 -14.73 -0.58 -17.43
C SER A 231 -15.88 -0.30 -18.39
N ARG A 232 -17.04 -0.95 -18.21
CA ARG A 232 -18.27 -0.62 -18.95
C ARG A 232 -18.82 0.76 -18.58
N VAL A 233 -18.52 1.23 -17.37
CA VAL A 233 -19.05 2.47 -16.76
C VAL A 233 -17.97 3.55 -16.67
N PHE A 234 -16.78 3.20 -16.18
CA PHE A 234 -15.68 4.17 -15.99
C PHE A 234 -14.64 4.18 -17.11
N GLY A 235 -14.74 3.25 -18.08
CA GLY A 235 -13.86 3.20 -19.24
C GLY A 235 -12.58 2.39 -19.06
N LEU A 236 -11.61 2.61 -19.94
CA LEU A 236 -10.35 1.86 -19.94
C LEU A 236 -9.38 2.43 -18.90
N VAL A 237 -8.77 1.55 -18.11
CA VAL A 237 -7.80 1.96 -17.09
C VAL A 237 -6.42 2.13 -17.71
N PRO A 238 -5.83 3.35 -17.73
CA PRO A 238 -4.47 3.57 -18.20
C PRO A 238 -3.43 3.00 -17.22
N LYS A 239 -2.31 2.48 -17.73
CA LYS A 239 -1.20 1.93 -16.93
C LYS A 239 -0.70 2.93 -15.88
N SER A 240 -0.67 4.21 -16.21
CA SER A 240 -0.24 5.31 -15.33
C SER A 240 -1.10 5.47 -14.07
N LYS A 241 -2.34 4.97 -14.07
CA LYS A 241 -3.26 5.01 -12.92
C LYS A 241 -3.25 3.73 -12.09
N ILE A 242 -2.53 2.69 -12.54
CA ILE A 242 -2.41 1.40 -11.84
C ILE A 242 -1.27 1.47 -10.82
N LEU A 243 -1.60 1.27 -9.55
CA LEU A 243 -0.64 1.25 -8.44
C LEU A 243 0.12 -0.09 -8.35
N GLY A 244 -0.54 -1.18 -8.72
CA GLY A 244 0.02 -2.52 -8.64
C GLY A 244 -1.06 -3.58 -8.70
N ILE A 245 -0.66 -4.84 -8.52
CA ILE A 245 -1.59 -5.94 -8.29
C ILE A 245 -1.95 -6.01 -6.81
N VAL A 246 -3.16 -6.45 -6.50
CA VAL A 246 -3.56 -6.75 -5.13
C VAL A 246 -3.51 -8.24 -4.85
N LYS A 247 -3.09 -8.55 -3.63
CA LYS A 247 -3.24 -9.87 -3.03
C LYS A 247 -4.00 -9.72 -1.72
N GLU A 248 -4.73 -10.76 -1.36
CA GLU A 248 -5.34 -10.83 -0.04
C GLU A 248 -4.23 -10.71 1.01
N TYR A 249 -4.40 -9.79 1.95
CA TYR A 249 -3.40 -9.58 2.97
C TYR A 249 -3.38 -10.79 3.92
N GLN A 250 -2.41 -11.67 3.71
CA GLN A 250 -2.08 -12.68 4.70
C GLN A 250 -1.13 -12.05 5.73
N LYS A 251 -1.54 -12.07 7.00
CA LYS A 251 -0.65 -11.70 8.10
C LYS A 251 0.58 -12.63 8.02
N PRO A 252 1.81 -12.09 7.95
CA PRO A 252 3.00 -12.92 7.74
C PRO A 252 3.08 -14.01 8.80
N ASN A 253 3.19 -15.27 8.36
CA ASN A 253 3.37 -16.41 9.23
C ASN A 253 4.79 -16.35 9.85
N PRO A 254 4.93 -16.26 11.18
CA PRO A 254 6.23 -16.08 11.84
C PRO A 254 7.23 -17.22 11.57
N ALA A 255 6.78 -18.38 11.07
CA ALA A 255 7.63 -19.54 10.81
C ALA A 255 8.46 -19.46 9.50
N ASN A 256 7.99 -18.77 8.47
CA ASN A 256 8.57 -18.82 7.11
C ASN A 256 9.42 -17.60 6.71
N SER A 257 9.71 -16.68 7.63
CA SER A 257 10.56 -15.50 7.38
C SER A 257 12.07 -15.82 7.40
N ASN A 258 12.49 -17.00 6.94
CA ASN A 258 13.84 -17.54 7.16
C ASN A 258 14.66 -17.66 5.86
N LEU A 259 15.14 -16.54 5.30
CA LEU A 259 16.47 -16.50 4.65
C LEU A 259 16.97 -15.06 4.44
N LEU A 260 16.14 -14.18 3.89
CA LEU A 260 16.45 -12.76 3.68
C LEU A 260 16.51 -11.95 4.99
N PHE A 261 15.70 -12.33 5.98
CA PHE A 261 15.75 -11.73 7.32
C PHE A 261 16.94 -12.19 8.16
N LYS A 262 17.57 -13.34 7.83
CA LYS A 262 18.79 -13.79 8.52
C LYS A 262 20.01 -12.96 8.11
N THR A 263 20.08 -12.52 6.85
CA THR A 263 21.18 -11.69 6.34
C THR A 263 20.99 -10.19 6.66
N LEU A 264 19.76 -9.69 6.67
CA LEU A 264 19.45 -8.30 7.08
C LEU A 264 19.51 -8.07 8.60
N ARG A 265 19.59 -9.14 9.40
CA ARG A 265 19.72 -9.10 10.87
C ARG A 265 20.95 -8.32 11.35
N PHE A 266 21.96 -8.16 10.49
CA PHE A 266 23.19 -7.43 10.80
C PHE A 266 23.13 -5.92 10.54
N LEU A 267 22.11 -5.40 9.84
CA LEU A 267 22.15 -4.02 9.31
C LEU A 267 21.11 -3.05 9.87
N SER A 268 20.20 -3.45 10.77
CA SER A 268 19.46 -2.45 11.56
C SER A 268 18.99 -2.99 12.90
N PRO A 269 19.25 -2.31 14.03
CA PRO A 269 18.65 -2.65 15.32
C PRO A 269 17.18 -2.20 15.43
N PHE A 270 16.50 -1.94 14.30
CA PHE A 270 15.29 -1.11 14.26
C PHE A 270 13.97 -1.86 14.42
N TRP A 271 14.00 -3.16 14.66
CA TRP A 271 12.79 -4.00 14.75
C TRP A 271 12.77 -4.82 16.04
N ILE A 272 12.93 -4.12 17.16
CA ILE A 272 12.45 -4.62 18.45
C ILE A 272 11.44 -3.56 18.93
N TYR A 273 10.21 -4.01 19.17
CA TYR A 273 9.04 -3.26 19.71
C TYR A 273 8.15 -2.53 18.69
N CYS A 274 7.25 -3.29 18.04
CA CYS A 274 5.99 -2.80 17.47
C CYS A 274 4.93 -2.49 18.56
N THR A 275 5.34 -1.85 19.65
CA THR A 275 4.43 -1.37 20.71
C THR A 275 4.37 0.15 20.63
N MET A 276 3.18 0.76 20.78
CA MET A 276 3.13 2.22 20.89
C MET A 276 3.93 2.65 22.14
N PRO A 277 4.77 3.69 22.04
CA PRO A 277 5.52 4.15 23.20
C PRO A 277 4.56 4.73 24.24
N VAL A 278 4.79 4.35 25.50
CA VAL A 278 4.10 4.89 26.68
C VAL A 278 4.49 6.34 26.89
N TYR A 279 5.77 6.67 26.67
CA TYR A 279 6.27 8.03 26.81
C TYR A 279 7.47 8.30 25.90
N ARG A 280 7.61 9.56 25.46
CA ARG A 280 8.78 10.04 24.72
C ARG A 280 9.23 11.36 25.32
N THR A 281 10.54 11.53 25.52
CA THR A 281 11.10 12.82 25.95
C THR A 281 11.11 13.87 24.84
N PHE A 282 10.74 13.51 23.62
CA PHE A 282 10.82 14.40 22.47
C PHE A 282 9.50 15.15 22.20
N SER A 283 9.59 16.41 21.76
CA SER A 283 8.41 17.19 21.35
C SER A 283 8.19 17.10 19.84
N VAL A 284 6.93 16.98 19.40
CA VAL A 284 6.55 17.00 17.98
C VAL A 284 7.05 18.28 17.29
N LEU A 285 6.99 19.42 17.98
CA LEU A 285 7.49 20.70 17.47
C LEU A 285 9.00 20.65 17.21
N GLN A 286 9.77 19.99 18.08
CA GLN A 286 11.21 19.83 17.90
C GLN A 286 11.53 18.89 16.72
N VAL A 287 10.71 17.87 16.46
CA VAL A 287 10.86 17.01 15.26
C VAL A 287 10.69 17.86 14.01
N ILE A 288 9.64 18.67 13.96
CA ILE A 288 9.33 19.53 12.82
C ILE A 288 10.47 20.53 12.61
N LEU A 289 10.93 21.20 13.67
CA LEU A 289 12.01 22.19 13.58
C LEU A 289 13.34 21.58 13.10
N VAL A 290 13.74 20.43 13.65
CA VAL A 290 14.95 19.72 13.22
C VAL A 290 14.81 19.20 11.78
N SER A 291 13.61 18.79 11.38
CA SER A 291 13.35 18.35 10.00
C SER A 291 13.46 19.51 9.01
N ILE A 292 12.90 20.67 9.34
CA ILE A 292 13.04 21.91 8.55
C ILE A 292 14.52 22.29 8.43
N LEU A 293 15.26 22.26 9.54
CA LEU A 293 16.69 22.58 9.55
C LEU A 293 17.51 21.61 8.66
N LYS A 294 17.19 20.31 8.71
CA LYS A 294 17.85 19.29 7.86
C LYS A 294 17.55 19.49 6.38
N ILE A 295 16.31 19.83 6.05
CA ILE A 295 15.92 20.18 4.67
C ILE A 295 16.69 21.42 4.22
N ALA A 296 16.81 22.44 5.06
CA ALA A 296 17.57 23.65 4.73
C ALA A 296 19.04 23.34 4.42
N PHE A 297 19.72 22.50 5.21
CA PHE A 297 21.12 22.11 4.92
C PHE A 297 21.27 21.34 3.61
N LEU A 298 20.33 20.44 3.29
CA LEU A 298 20.34 19.72 2.02
C LEU A 298 20.05 20.64 0.84
N SER A 299 19.14 21.59 0.99
CA SER A 299 18.83 22.59 -0.03
C SER A 299 20.02 23.50 -0.31
N VAL A 300 20.77 23.93 0.72
CA VAL A 300 22.00 24.71 0.55
C VAL A 300 23.07 23.90 -0.19
N ALA A 301 23.25 22.62 0.13
CA ALA A 301 24.17 21.74 -0.57
C ALA A 301 23.77 21.56 -2.05
N ALA A 302 22.49 21.33 -2.33
CA ALA A 302 21.96 21.19 -3.69
C ALA A 302 22.08 22.49 -4.50
N TYR A 303 21.78 23.63 -3.88
CA TYR A 303 21.92 24.96 -4.50
C TYR A 303 23.38 25.26 -4.88
N ALA A 304 24.32 24.95 -3.97
CA ALA A 304 25.76 25.13 -4.22
C ALA A 304 26.28 24.26 -5.37
N LEU A 305 25.76 23.04 -5.51
CA LEU A 305 26.10 22.14 -6.61
C LEU A 305 25.51 22.61 -7.96
N TYR A 306 24.34 23.25 -7.95
CA TYR A 306 23.66 23.71 -9.16
C TYR A 306 24.20 25.04 -9.70
N HIS A 307 24.45 26.02 -8.83
CA HIS A 307 24.80 27.39 -9.26
C HIS A 307 26.30 27.68 -9.38
N TYR A 308 27.17 26.82 -8.86
CA TYR A 308 28.62 27.01 -8.93
C TYR A 308 29.36 25.85 -9.64
N PRO A 309 28.91 25.39 -10.83
CA PRO A 309 29.53 24.26 -11.52
C PRO A 309 30.98 24.56 -11.97
N GLU A 310 31.29 25.83 -12.20
CA GLU A 310 32.59 26.34 -12.64
C GLU A 310 33.67 26.30 -11.52
N ASN A 311 33.27 26.20 -10.25
CA ASN A 311 34.19 26.13 -9.11
C ASN A 311 33.95 24.88 -8.25
N PRO A 312 34.41 23.71 -8.71
CA PRO A 312 34.11 22.42 -8.08
C PRO A 312 34.63 22.34 -6.64
N VAL A 313 35.71 23.06 -6.30
CA VAL A 313 36.28 23.05 -4.94
C VAL A 313 35.31 23.68 -3.94
N VAL A 314 34.74 24.85 -4.27
CA VAL A 314 33.80 25.54 -3.38
C VAL A 314 32.50 24.73 -3.22
N SER A 315 31.96 24.18 -4.32
CA SER A 315 30.75 23.36 -4.26
C SER A 315 30.94 22.08 -3.44
N ILE A 316 32.11 21.42 -3.55
CA ILE A 316 32.44 20.25 -2.74
C ILE A 316 32.53 20.62 -1.26
N ILE A 317 33.18 21.74 -0.92
CA ILE A 317 33.32 22.18 0.47
C ILE A 317 31.94 22.49 1.07
N VAL A 318 31.11 23.28 0.39
CA VAL A 318 29.77 23.65 0.88
C VAL A 318 28.85 22.43 1.01
N ALA A 319 28.88 21.53 0.02
CA ALA A 319 28.12 20.29 0.09
C ALA A 319 28.60 19.38 1.24
N ALA A 320 29.92 19.27 1.45
CA ALA A 320 30.48 18.50 2.57
C ALA A 320 30.06 19.08 3.93
N PHE A 321 30.06 20.41 4.08
CA PHE A 321 29.56 21.07 5.29
C PHE A 321 28.06 20.84 5.50
N GLY A 322 27.23 20.94 4.46
CA GLY A 322 25.79 20.66 4.54
C GLY A 322 25.48 19.21 4.93
N ILE A 323 26.21 18.25 4.35
CA ILE A 323 26.09 16.83 4.68
C ILE A 323 26.57 16.56 6.11
N LEU A 324 27.71 17.15 6.52
CA LEU A 324 28.22 17.01 7.88
C LEU A 324 27.24 17.59 8.91
N ALA A 325 26.69 18.77 8.65
CA ALA A 325 25.65 19.38 9.48
C ALA A 325 24.41 18.48 9.57
N PHE A 326 23.96 17.89 8.47
CA PHE A 326 22.86 16.93 8.46
C PHE A 326 23.13 15.67 9.32
N LEU A 327 24.37 15.16 9.28
CA LEU A 327 24.80 13.96 10.02
C LEU A 327 24.98 14.21 11.53
N VAL A 328 25.43 15.41 11.90
CA VAL A 328 25.69 15.79 13.29
C VAL A 328 24.43 16.34 13.97
N THR A 329 23.55 17.01 13.23
CA THR A 329 22.33 17.60 13.81
C THR A 329 21.29 16.54 14.13
N GLY A 330 20.74 16.69 15.33
CA GLY A 330 19.56 16.00 15.78
C GLY A 330 19.46 16.13 17.28
N SER A 331 18.33 15.68 17.80
CA SER A 331 18.08 15.74 19.23
C SER A 331 17.96 14.33 19.79
N ASP A 332 18.59 14.15 20.93
CA ASP A 332 18.54 12.89 21.64
C ASP A 332 17.15 12.67 22.26
N GLU A 333 16.72 11.42 22.32
CA GLU A 333 15.44 11.04 22.90
C GLU A 333 15.53 9.75 23.72
N ILE A 334 14.76 9.68 24.80
CA ILE A 334 14.44 8.43 25.50
C ILE A 334 12.99 8.09 25.17
N ILE A 335 12.79 6.86 24.72
CA ILE A 335 11.50 6.26 24.39
C ILE A 335 11.23 5.15 25.38
N VAL A 336 10.07 5.21 26.03
CA VAL A 336 9.60 4.19 26.97
C VAL A 336 8.49 3.41 26.29
N TYR A 337 8.72 2.12 26.10
CA TYR A 337 7.74 1.13 25.65
C TYR A 337 7.24 0.33 26.86
N LYS A 338 6.19 -0.47 26.68
CA LYS A 338 5.68 -1.35 27.75
C LYS A 338 6.74 -2.35 28.25
N ASP A 339 7.59 -2.83 27.36
CA ASP A 339 8.54 -3.92 27.59
C ASP A 339 10.01 -3.49 27.45
N ALA A 340 10.27 -2.24 27.05
CA ALA A 340 11.64 -1.74 26.90
C ALA A 340 11.79 -0.22 27.04
N VAL A 341 13.03 0.20 27.28
CA VAL A 341 13.48 1.59 27.24
C VAL A 341 14.55 1.70 26.17
N GLU A 342 14.40 2.67 25.28
CA GLU A 342 15.37 2.97 24.22
C GLU A 342 15.89 4.40 24.36
N TYR A 343 17.20 4.56 24.33
CA TYR A 343 17.84 5.86 24.17
C TYR A 343 18.39 6.01 22.74
N ARG A 344 17.89 7.00 21.99
CA ARG A 344 18.33 7.31 20.64
C ARG A 344 19.09 8.61 20.63
N SER A 345 20.28 8.61 20.04
CA SER A 345 20.94 9.88 19.71
C SER A 345 20.36 10.48 18.45
N GLY A 346 20.18 11.79 18.45
CA GLY A 346 19.73 12.52 17.27
C GLY A 346 20.80 12.65 16.18
N SER A 347 22.07 12.54 16.55
CA SER A 347 23.17 12.49 15.59
C SER A 347 23.25 11.10 14.95
N ILE A 348 23.20 11.06 13.62
CA ILE A 348 23.31 9.82 12.85
C ILE A 348 24.67 9.15 13.09
N LEU A 349 25.74 9.95 13.25
CA LEU A 349 27.08 9.44 13.55
C LEU A 349 27.18 8.77 14.93
N LYS A 350 26.47 9.30 15.94
CA LYS A 350 26.48 8.74 17.30
C LYS A 350 25.55 7.54 17.46
N ARG A 351 24.57 7.39 16.56
CA ARG A 351 23.53 6.35 16.62
C ARG A 351 24.06 4.91 16.56
N PHE A 352 25.23 4.68 15.97
CA PHE A 352 25.76 3.34 15.71
C PHE A 352 26.76 2.81 16.75
N ARG A 353 27.07 3.57 17.81
CA ARG A 353 28.20 3.25 18.69
C ARG A 353 27.89 2.41 19.94
N GLU A 354 26.64 2.27 20.40
CA GLU A 354 26.33 1.57 21.67
C GLU A 354 24.95 0.88 21.70
N LYS A 355 24.83 -0.18 22.50
CA LYS A 355 23.55 -0.82 22.84
C LYS A 355 22.77 0.09 23.78
N ARG A 356 21.69 0.67 23.28
CA ARG A 356 20.88 1.65 24.02
C ARG A 356 19.41 1.23 24.15
N VAL A 357 19.17 -0.08 24.13
CA VAL A 357 17.86 -0.68 24.34
C VAL A 357 17.96 -1.62 25.54
N PHE A 358 17.11 -1.39 26.52
CA PHE A 358 17.05 -2.12 27.79
C PHE A 358 15.65 -2.68 27.95
N LYS A 359 15.51 -3.97 28.26
CA LYS A 359 14.18 -4.52 28.58
C LYS A 359 13.75 -4.01 29.95
N ILE A 360 12.46 -3.69 30.11
CA ILE A 360 11.90 -3.28 31.40
C ILE A 360 12.13 -4.38 32.46
N SER A 361 11.97 -5.65 32.06
CA SER A 361 12.22 -6.81 32.93
C SER A 361 13.62 -6.84 33.55
N ASP A 362 14.60 -6.28 32.86
CA ASP A 362 16.01 -6.37 33.21
C ASP A 362 16.48 -5.15 33.99
N ILE A 363 15.69 -4.06 34.01
CA ILE A 363 16.01 -2.83 34.71
C ILE A 363 15.65 -2.97 36.19
N ARG A 364 16.60 -2.60 37.06
CA ARG A 364 16.41 -2.47 38.51
C ARG A 364 16.03 -1.04 38.88
N SER A 365 16.72 -0.05 38.33
CA SER A 365 16.44 1.36 38.56
C SER A 365 16.98 2.24 37.44
N VAL A 366 16.38 3.41 37.26
CA VAL A 366 16.88 4.47 36.38
C VAL A 366 16.89 5.78 37.16
N THR A 367 18.00 6.50 37.10
CA THR A 367 18.13 7.83 37.71
C THR A 367 18.66 8.83 36.68
N ALA A 368 18.33 10.11 36.89
CA ALA A 368 18.91 11.20 36.12
C ALA A 368 19.19 12.39 37.02
N ASP A 369 20.36 12.99 36.82
CA ASP A 369 20.87 14.14 37.57
C ASP A 369 21.41 15.21 36.62
N GLY A 370 21.29 16.46 37.04
CA GLY A 370 21.76 17.62 36.28
C GLY A 370 20.80 18.81 36.36
N LEU A 371 21.27 19.94 35.83
CA LEU A 371 20.58 21.23 35.90
C LEU A 371 20.10 21.72 34.52
N TYR A 372 20.33 20.94 33.46
CA TYR A 372 19.97 21.35 32.12
C TYR A 372 18.46 21.22 31.92
N ASP A 373 17.76 22.35 31.89
CA ASP A 373 16.33 22.50 31.69
C ASP A 373 16.02 23.80 30.94
N THR A 374 14.77 24.00 30.52
CA THR A 374 14.34 25.20 29.79
C THR A 374 14.65 26.50 30.55
N GLY A 375 14.49 26.50 31.87
CA GLY A 375 14.82 27.66 32.72
C GLY A 375 16.32 27.98 32.77
N PHE A 376 17.19 26.97 32.61
CA PHE A 376 18.64 27.14 32.60
C PHE A 376 19.12 27.81 31.30
N GLU A 377 18.51 27.48 30.17
CA GLU A 377 18.80 28.10 28.86
C GLU A 377 18.39 29.58 28.83
N LEU A 378 17.24 29.91 29.42
CA LEU A 378 16.74 31.29 29.49
C LEU A 378 17.52 32.17 30.46
N ALA A 379 17.99 31.61 31.59
CA ALA A 379 18.66 32.38 32.64
C ALA A 379 20.13 32.71 32.34
N LYS A 380 20.84 31.89 31.56
CA LYS A 380 22.29 32.10 31.31
C LYS A 380 22.63 32.82 30.00
N GLY A 381 21.66 33.10 29.13
CA GLY A 381 21.85 33.86 27.88
C GLY A 381 22.95 33.33 26.94
N SER A 382 23.50 32.15 27.21
CA SER A 382 24.70 31.60 26.58
C SER A 382 24.50 30.12 26.30
N ASN A 383 25.07 29.68 25.18
CA ASN A 383 24.97 28.30 24.71
C ASN A 383 25.58 27.37 25.78
N PRO A 384 24.85 26.38 26.33
CA PRO A 384 25.35 25.54 27.39
C PRO A 384 26.63 24.81 26.93
N ALA A 385 27.72 24.96 27.68
CA ALA A 385 28.93 24.17 27.43
C ALA A 385 28.61 22.66 27.59
N PHE A 386 29.27 21.78 26.82
CA PHE A 386 29.08 20.32 26.86
C PHE A 386 29.10 19.71 28.28
N THR A 387 29.73 20.38 29.24
CA THR A 387 29.80 20.01 30.67
C THR A 387 28.49 20.18 31.44
N SER A 388 27.47 20.79 30.84
CA SER A 388 26.17 21.07 31.49
C SER A 388 25.08 20.04 31.18
N PHE A 389 25.35 19.04 30.34
CA PHE A 389 24.34 18.00 30.03
C PHE A 389 23.96 17.14 31.23
N ASN A 390 22.71 16.70 31.23
CA ASN A 390 22.20 15.81 32.27
C ASN A 390 22.82 14.43 32.13
N LYS A 391 23.06 13.76 33.25
CA LYS A 391 23.54 12.39 33.32
C LYS A 391 22.34 11.47 33.56
N VAL A 392 22.37 10.31 32.91
CA VAL A 392 21.39 9.23 33.09
C VAL A 392 22.15 7.98 33.47
N GLU A 393 21.66 7.30 34.50
CA GLU A 393 22.20 6.04 34.99
C GLU A 393 21.09 4.97 34.98
N ILE A 394 21.35 3.85 34.32
CA ILE A 394 20.46 2.69 34.25
C ILE A 394 21.18 1.53 34.92
N THR A 395 20.61 1.02 36.00
CA THR A 395 21.11 -0.14 36.73
C THR A 395 20.25 -1.35 36.39
N LEU A 396 20.88 -2.42 35.92
CA LEU A 396 20.21 -3.68 35.59
C LEU A 396 20.18 -4.63 36.80
N LYS A 397 19.26 -5.59 36.77
CA LYS A 397 19.10 -6.62 37.82
C LYS A 397 20.32 -7.55 37.93
N ASN A 398 21.09 -7.71 36.85
CA ASN A 398 22.35 -8.45 36.85
C ASN A 398 23.54 -7.67 37.46
N GLY A 399 23.33 -6.42 37.90
CA GLY A 399 24.35 -5.56 38.50
C GLY A 399 25.12 -4.66 37.51
N GLU A 400 24.87 -4.77 36.20
CA GLU A 400 25.47 -3.87 35.22
C GLU A 400 24.91 -2.45 35.34
N VAL A 401 25.78 -1.45 35.20
CA VAL A 401 25.42 -0.02 35.29
C VAL A 401 25.83 0.70 34.01
N TYR A 402 24.86 1.35 33.38
CA TYR A 402 25.04 2.12 32.15
C TYR A 402 24.89 3.61 32.44
N LYS A 403 25.96 4.39 32.21
CA LYS A 403 25.97 5.84 32.44
C LYS A 403 26.22 6.58 31.13
N PHE A 404 25.39 7.57 30.84
CA PHE A 404 25.58 8.45 29.68
C PHE A 404 25.11 9.87 29.95
N GLN A 405 25.68 10.82 29.19
CA GLN A 405 25.26 12.21 29.20
C GLN A 405 24.31 12.50 28.04
N THR A 406 23.32 13.34 28.28
CA THR A 406 22.28 13.65 27.30
C THR A 406 21.84 15.12 27.35
N PRO A 407 21.62 15.77 26.19
CA PRO A 407 21.02 17.09 26.08
C PRO A 407 19.49 17.04 26.21
N ILE A 408 18.92 16.04 26.88
CA ILE A 408 17.48 16.00 27.16
C ILE A 408 17.24 16.78 28.45
N TYR A 409 16.28 17.71 28.44
CA TYR A 409 15.91 18.49 29.63
C TYR A 409 15.55 17.61 30.83
N ILE A 410 16.00 18.01 32.01
CA ILE A 410 15.86 17.24 33.25
C ILE A 410 14.39 17.03 33.62
N SER A 411 13.53 18.04 33.37
CA SER A 411 12.07 17.92 33.51
C SER A 411 11.47 16.77 32.71
N LYS A 412 11.95 16.55 31.48
CA LYS A 412 11.49 15.46 30.61
C LYS A 412 12.08 14.11 30.99
N LEU A 413 13.34 14.08 31.45
CA LEU A 413 13.98 12.88 31.99
C LEU A 413 13.26 12.37 33.23
N LYS A 414 12.92 13.25 34.18
CA LYS A 414 12.17 12.88 35.39
C LYS A 414 10.83 12.23 35.06
N LYS A 415 10.10 12.74 34.06
CA LYS A 415 8.86 12.11 33.56
C LYS A 415 9.10 10.74 32.95
N ALA A 416 10.14 10.59 32.11
CA ALA A 416 10.49 9.28 31.56
C ALA A 416 10.81 8.27 32.66
N ILE A 417 11.57 8.66 33.67
CA ILE A 417 11.92 7.81 34.82
C ILE A 417 10.68 7.41 35.61
N ALA A 418 9.73 8.32 35.83
CA ALA A 418 8.48 8.00 36.51
C ALA A 418 7.66 6.92 35.75
N GLU A 419 7.58 7.03 34.42
CA GLU A 419 6.90 6.01 33.60
C GLU A 419 7.63 4.67 33.60
N ILE A 420 8.96 4.68 33.54
CA ILE A 420 9.77 3.46 33.69
C ILE A 420 9.53 2.83 35.07
N GLY A 421 9.46 3.64 36.13
CA GLY A 421 9.21 3.16 37.49
C GLY A 421 7.88 2.43 37.65
N LYS A 422 6.80 2.91 37.01
CA LYS A 422 5.50 2.22 36.99
C LYS A 422 5.62 0.83 36.36
N LEU A 423 6.29 0.76 35.20
CA LEU A 423 6.44 -0.48 34.44
C LEU A 423 7.39 -1.51 35.09
N ILE A 424 8.26 -1.10 36.01
CA ILE A 424 9.10 -2.03 36.79
C ILE A 424 8.30 -2.67 37.94
N GLN A 425 7.25 -1.99 38.43
CA GLN A 425 6.42 -2.44 39.54
C GLN A 425 5.24 -3.34 39.09
N ASP A 426 4.76 -3.13 37.86
CA ASP A 426 3.83 -4.02 37.14
C ASP A 426 4.51 -5.33 36.70
#